data_AF-A0A2E6I489-F1
#
_entry.id   AF-A0A2E6I489-F1
#
_cell.length_a   1.000
_cell.length_b   1.000
_cell.length_c   1.000
_cell.angle_alpha   90.00
_cell.angle_beta   90.00
_cell.angle_gamma   90.00
#
_symmetry.space_group_name_H-M   'P 1'
#
loop_
_entity.id
_entity.type
_entity.pdbx_description
1 polymer ?
#
loop_
_entity_poly.entity_id
_entity_poly.type
_entity_poly.pdbx_seq_one_letter_code
_entity_poly.pdbx_strand_id
1 'polypeptide(L)'
;MPEGCVVDRNGDPTRDPGAIDDGYLSHFGGYKGQAVMTATEFLGPILTRASAYSETEHGTDLLRHQGVRMIVFRVDLFQSLSGFVRDAAVLSERAGRITPVGVEWKIRSRTNEEI
;
A
#
# COMPACT_ATOMS: atom_id res chain seq x y z
N MET A 1 -10.23 11.19 -11.81
CA MET A 1 -9.83 10.47 -10.59
C MET A 1 -10.80 10.79 -9.45
N PRO A 2 -10.89 9.96 -8.38
CA PRO A 2 -11.54 10.38 -7.14
C PRO A 2 -10.91 11.66 -6.60
N GLU A 3 -11.71 12.46 -5.92
CA GLU A 3 -11.24 13.72 -5.32
C GLU A 3 -10.18 13.45 -4.23
N GLY A 4 -9.16 14.30 -4.15
CA GLY A 4 -8.07 14.16 -3.19
C GLY A 4 -6.96 13.18 -3.59
N CYS A 5 -7.05 12.52 -4.75
CA CYS A 5 -5.98 11.66 -5.28
C CYS A 5 -4.87 12.43 -6.01
N VAL A 6 -5.22 13.51 -6.70
CA VAL A 6 -4.29 14.34 -7.48
C VAL A 6 -4.41 15.78 -7.02
N VAL A 7 -3.27 16.46 -7.00
CA VAL A 7 -3.19 17.88 -6.75
C VAL A 7 -2.60 18.56 -7.98
N ASP A 8 -3.35 19.57 -8.41
CA ASP A 8 -2.95 20.79 -9.08
C ASP A 8 -1.47 21.23 -9.11
N ARG A 9 -1.00 21.84 -10.21
CA ARG A 9 0.22 22.66 -10.19
C ARG A 9 0.15 23.85 -9.21
N ASN A 10 -1.06 24.32 -8.90
CA ASN A 10 -1.33 25.41 -7.96
C ASN A 10 -1.52 24.90 -6.53
N GLY A 11 -1.49 23.57 -6.31
CA GLY A 11 -1.74 22.97 -5.00
C GLY A 11 -3.22 22.65 -4.74
N ASP A 12 -4.10 22.81 -5.72
CA ASP A 12 -5.54 22.57 -5.55
C ASP A 12 -5.93 21.11 -5.86
N PRO A 13 -6.77 20.46 -5.04
CA PRO A 13 -7.27 19.12 -5.33
C PRO A 13 -8.07 19.10 -6.65
N THR A 14 -7.82 18.09 -7.48
CA THR A 14 -8.47 17.96 -8.79
C THR A 14 -8.94 16.54 -9.06
N ARG A 15 -9.93 16.43 -9.96
CA ARG A 15 -10.44 15.16 -10.50
C ARG A 15 -9.95 14.90 -11.91
N ASP A 16 -9.24 15.85 -12.53
CA ASP A 16 -8.62 15.67 -13.84
C ASP A 16 -7.37 14.77 -13.71
N PRO A 17 -7.33 13.59 -14.36
CA PRO A 17 -6.14 12.75 -14.35
C PRO A 17 -4.94 13.38 -15.08
N GLY A 18 -5.16 14.29 -16.05
CA GLY A 18 -4.07 14.93 -16.81
C GLY A 18 -3.26 15.93 -15.99
N ALA A 19 -3.84 16.42 -14.89
CA ALA A 19 -3.16 17.34 -13.97
C ALA A 19 -1.96 16.70 -13.24
N ILE A 20 -1.71 15.39 -13.40
CA ILE A 20 -0.50 14.74 -12.87
C ILE A 20 0.77 15.14 -13.65
N ASP A 21 0.63 15.58 -14.90
CA ASP A 21 1.76 15.88 -15.76
C ASP A 21 2.59 17.08 -15.23
N ASP A 22 1.92 18.03 -14.57
CA ASP A 22 2.54 19.20 -13.94
C ASP A 22 2.17 19.40 -12.45
N GLY A 23 1.36 18.50 -11.90
CA GLY A 23 0.98 18.41 -10.48
C GLY A 23 1.64 17.23 -9.76
N TYR A 24 0.94 16.65 -8.79
CA TYR A 24 1.44 15.48 -8.04
C TYR A 24 0.34 14.58 -7.46
N LEU A 25 0.70 13.33 -7.18
CA LEU A 25 -0.15 12.40 -6.44
C LEU A 25 -0.17 12.76 -4.96
N SER A 26 -1.37 12.85 -4.41
CA SER A 26 -1.55 13.09 -2.98
C SER A 26 -1.15 11.86 -2.17
N HIS A 27 -0.55 12.09 -1.01
CA HIS A 27 -0.23 11.02 -0.08
C HIS A 27 -1.50 10.46 0.54
N PHE A 28 -1.66 9.14 0.54
CA PHE A 28 -2.75 8.48 1.26
C PHE A 28 -2.74 8.89 2.75
N GLY A 29 -3.86 9.43 3.26
CA GLY A 29 -3.94 9.87 4.65
C GLY A 29 -3.12 11.13 4.97
N GLY A 30 -2.77 11.94 3.96
CA GLY A 30 -2.10 13.24 4.12
C GLY A 30 -0.74 13.13 4.80
N TYR A 31 -0.53 13.91 5.87
CA TYR A 31 0.74 13.95 6.60
C TYR A 31 1.15 12.57 7.19
N LYS A 32 0.21 11.67 7.45
CA LYS A 32 0.51 10.30 7.88
C LYS A 32 1.11 9.49 6.73
N GLY A 33 0.55 9.60 5.53
CA GLY A 33 1.11 8.98 4.33
C GLY A 33 2.50 9.50 4.00
N GLN A 34 2.68 10.83 4.11
CA GLN A 34 3.99 11.44 3.96
C GLN A 34 5.00 10.89 4.96
N ALA A 35 4.62 10.71 6.23
CA ALA A 35 5.50 10.14 7.25
C ALA A 35 5.87 8.67 6.93
N VAL A 36 4.91 7.85 6.49
CA VAL A 36 5.16 6.45 6.09
C VAL A 36 6.05 6.37 4.85
N MET A 37 5.81 7.20 3.85
CA MET A 37 6.67 7.31 2.66
C MET A 37 8.09 7.70 3.05
N THR A 38 8.23 8.72 3.89
CA THR A 38 9.53 9.20 4.38
C THR A 38 10.27 8.09 5.13
N ALA A 39 9.60 7.39 6.05
CA ALA A 39 10.19 6.26 6.75
C ALA A 39 10.63 5.14 5.79
N THR A 40 9.85 4.89 4.73
CA THR A 40 10.19 3.89 3.70
C THR A 40 11.42 4.29 2.91
N GLU A 41 11.61 5.58 2.60
CA GLU A 41 12.81 6.09 1.91
C GLU A 41 14.06 5.99 2.80
N PHE A 42 13.93 6.34 4.08
CA PHE A 42 15.01 6.18 5.06
C PHE A 42 15.43 4.73 5.22
N LEU A 43 14.45 3.83 5.37
CA LEU A 43 14.72 2.41 5.53
C LEU A 43 15.22 1.82 4.23
N GLY A 44 14.53 1.99 3.11
CA GLY A 44 14.85 1.38 1.81
C GLY A 44 16.19 1.84 1.25
N PRO A 45 16.21 2.87 0.39
CA PRO A 45 17.42 3.28 -0.33
C PRO A 45 18.47 3.99 0.54
N ILE A 46 18.10 4.84 1.49
CA ILE A 46 19.08 5.63 2.25
C ILE A 46 19.95 4.71 3.11
N LEU A 47 19.35 3.87 3.93
CA LEU A 47 20.09 3.05 4.87
C LEU A 47 20.82 1.88 4.16
N THR A 48 20.42 1.45 2.95
CA THR A 48 21.20 0.46 2.16
C THR A 48 22.24 1.13 1.27
N ARG A 49 22.17 2.46 1.12
CA ARG A 49 22.96 3.24 0.16
C ARG A 49 22.72 2.79 -1.29
N ALA A 50 21.46 2.46 -1.62
CA ALA A 50 21.09 1.87 -2.92
C ALA A 50 21.58 2.68 -4.13
N SER A 51 21.52 4.02 -4.06
CA SER A 51 21.96 4.90 -5.15
C SER A 51 23.43 4.71 -5.56
N ALA A 52 24.28 4.24 -4.64
CA ALA A 52 25.69 3.97 -4.93
C ALA A 52 25.92 2.73 -5.82
N TYR A 53 24.87 1.92 -6.00
CA TYR A 53 24.85 0.72 -6.84
C TYR A 53 23.77 0.83 -7.92
N SER A 54 23.42 2.07 -8.31
CA SER A 54 22.43 2.29 -9.36
C SER A 54 23.01 1.86 -10.72
N GLU A 55 22.36 0.87 -11.34
CA GLU A 55 22.72 0.40 -12.68
C GLU A 55 22.03 1.27 -13.73
N THR A 56 22.83 2.03 -14.50
CA THR A 56 22.29 2.94 -15.52
C THR A 56 21.85 2.21 -16.79
N GLU A 57 22.25 0.96 -16.97
CA GLU A 57 21.96 0.17 -18.18
C GLU A 57 20.61 -0.57 -18.11
N HIS A 58 20.17 -0.99 -16.92
CA HIS A 58 19.04 -1.93 -16.76
C HIS A 58 17.89 -1.42 -15.88
N GLY A 59 17.77 -0.11 -15.66
CA GLY A 59 16.70 0.49 -14.85
C GLY A 59 16.08 1.72 -15.50
N THR A 60 14.75 1.88 -15.37
CA THR A 60 14.11 3.16 -15.68
C THR A 60 14.60 4.22 -14.69
N ASP A 61 14.56 5.49 -15.09
CA ASP A 61 15.01 6.58 -14.23
C ASP A 61 14.35 6.57 -12.84
N LEU A 62 13.09 6.13 -12.78
CA LEU A 62 12.30 6.03 -11.55
C LEU A 62 12.78 4.94 -10.59
N LEU A 63 13.30 3.82 -11.10
CA LEU A 63 13.56 2.63 -10.28
C LEU A 63 15.05 2.36 -10.06
N ARG A 64 15.96 3.00 -10.81
CA ARG A 64 17.40 2.73 -10.73
C ARG A 64 18.04 2.98 -9.36
N HIS A 65 17.41 3.80 -8.52
CA HIS A 65 17.86 4.14 -7.17
C HIS A 65 17.08 3.42 -6.07
N GLN A 66 16.21 2.48 -6.43
CA GLN A 66 15.32 1.83 -5.49
C GLN A 66 16.10 0.98 -4.47
N GLY A 67 15.75 1.12 -3.19
CA GLY A 67 16.19 0.22 -2.13
C GLY A 67 15.02 -0.56 -1.56
N VAL A 68 15.09 -1.88 -1.59
CA VAL A 68 14.08 -2.76 -0.99
C VAL A 68 14.58 -3.30 0.34
N ARG A 69 13.67 -3.43 1.31
CA ARG A 69 13.94 -4.07 2.59
C ARG A 69 12.92 -5.10 2.98
N MET A 70 13.40 -6.14 3.62
CA MET A 70 12.59 -7.18 4.23
C MET A 70 12.88 -7.21 5.73
N ILE A 71 11.83 -7.16 6.53
CA ILE A 71 11.89 -7.31 7.98
C ILE A 71 11.13 -8.59 8.31
N VAL A 72 11.79 -9.53 8.97
CA VAL A 72 11.24 -10.84 9.31
C VAL A 72 11.26 -11.02 10.82
N PHE A 73 10.10 -11.33 11.40
CA PHE A 73 9.97 -11.59 12.83
C PHE A 73 9.81 -13.09 13.11
N ARG A 74 10.66 -13.63 13.97
CA ARG A 74 10.53 -14.97 14.55
C ARG A 74 9.51 -14.94 15.68
N VAL A 75 8.26 -15.29 15.37
CA VAL A 75 7.13 -15.16 16.30
C VAL A 75 7.28 -16.07 17.54
N ASP A 76 7.91 -17.23 17.39
CA ASP A 76 8.16 -18.22 18.44
C ASP A 76 9.00 -17.67 19.62
N LEU A 77 9.71 -16.57 19.40
CA LEU A 77 10.49 -15.88 20.43
C LEU A 77 9.65 -14.99 21.35
N PHE A 78 8.41 -14.64 20.94
CA PHE A 78 7.52 -13.75 21.70
C PHE A 78 6.32 -14.48 22.29
N GLN A 79 5.86 -15.54 21.63
CA GLN A 79 4.70 -16.34 22.01
C GLN A 79 4.72 -17.70 21.29
N SER A 80 3.88 -18.65 21.71
CA SER A 80 3.71 -19.90 20.97
C SER A 80 3.16 -19.66 19.56
N LEU A 81 3.69 -20.36 18.56
CA LEU A 81 3.22 -20.23 17.18
C LEU A 81 1.73 -20.58 17.04
N SER A 82 1.25 -21.60 17.74
CA SER A 82 -0.17 -22.00 17.74
C SER A 82 -1.07 -20.91 18.32
N GLY A 83 -0.64 -20.25 19.40
CA GLY A 83 -1.33 -19.10 19.97
C GLY A 83 -1.44 -17.94 18.97
N PHE A 84 -0.33 -17.58 18.33
CA PHE A 84 -0.31 -16.52 17.32
C PHE A 84 -1.24 -16.81 16.13
N VAL A 85 -1.17 -18.02 15.56
CA VAL A 85 -2.02 -18.42 14.41
C VAL A 85 -3.49 -18.37 14.78
N ARG A 86 -3.86 -18.85 15.98
CA ARG A 86 -5.24 -18.78 16.48
C ARG A 86 -5.71 -17.33 16.59
N ASP A 87 -4.91 -16.47 17.21
CA ASP A 87 -5.29 -15.09 17.47
C ASP A 87 -5.38 -14.28 16.14
N ALA A 88 -4.51 -14.55 15.18
CA ALA A 88 -4.58 -14.01 13.82
C ALA A 88 -5.85 -14.45 13.08
N ALA A 89 -6.25 -15.72 13.21
CA ALA A 89 -7.48 -16.23 12.60
C ALA A 89 -8.73 -15.53 13.18
N VAL A 90 -8.78 -15.35 14.51
CA VAL A 90 -9.86 -14.61 15.18
C VAL A 90 -9.95 -13.17 14.68
N LEU A 91 -8.81 -12.49 14.53
CA LEU A 91 -8.80 -11.13 13.99
C LEU A 91 -9.30 -11.08 12.54
N SER A 92 -8.84 -12.00 11.69
CA SER A 92 -9.27 -12.09 10.29
C SER A 92 -10.78 -12.35 10.17
N GLU A 93 -11.32 -13.24 10.98
CA GLU A 93 -12.75 -13.52 11.02
C GLU A 93 -13.55 -12.30 11.44
N ARG A 94 -13.10 -11.59 12.49
CA ARG A 94 -13.76 -10.36 12.96
C ARG A 94 -13.76 -9.28 11.89
N ALA A 95 -12.64 -9.08 11.20
CA ALA A 95 -12.55 -8.12 10.11
C ALA A 95 -13.50 -8.48 8.95
N GLY A 96 -13.60 -9.77 8.59
CA GLY A 96 -14.49 -10.25 7.54
C GLY A 96 -15.99 -10.12 7.86
N ARG A 97 -16.36 -9.94 9.13
CA ARG A 97 -17.76 -9.74 9.56
C ARG A 97 -18.18 -8.27 9.58
N ILE A 98 -17.28 -7.33 9.33
CA ILE A 98 -17.62 -5.91 9.28
C ILE A 98 -18.46 -5.66 8.03
N THR A 99 -19.73 -5.26 8.23
CA THR A 99 -20.63 -4.89 7.13
C THR A 99 -19.99 -3.76 6.31
N PRO A 100 -19.69 -3.98 5.01
CA PRO A 100 -19.16 -2.92 4.16
C PRO A 100 -20.22 -1.83 4.02
N VAL A 101 -19.83 -0.58 4.28
CA VAL A 101 -20.71 0.58 4.06
C VAL A 101 -20.59 1.01 2.60
N GLY A 102 -21.72 1.10 1.89
CA GLY A 102 -21.77 1.67 0.53
C GLY A 102 -21.41 0.72 -0.62
N VAL A 103 -21.42 -0.61 -0.41
CA VAL A 103 -21.21 -1.61 -1.47
C VAL A 103 -22.48 -2.45 -1.64
N GLU A 104 -23.23 -2.26 -2.73
CA GLU A 104 -24.37 -3.12 -3.08
C GLU A 104 -23.84 -4.46 -3.62
N TRP A 105 -23.83 -5.50 -2.78
CA TRP A 105 -23.49 -6.84 -3.22
C TRP A 105 -24.69 -7.48 -3.93
N LYS A 106 -24.71 -7.46 -5.26
CA LYS A 106 -25.47 -8.46 -6.03
C LYS A 106 -24.76 -9.81 -5.91
N ILE A 107 -24.95 -10.50 -4.80
CA ILE A 107 -24.65 -11.93 -4.72
C ILE A 107 -25.68 -12.61 -5.61
N ARG A 108 -25.32 -12.90 -6.87
CA ARG A 108 -26.02 -13.92 -7.64
C ARG A 108 -25.76 -15.24 -6.93
N SER A 109 -26.72 -15.71 -6.14
CA SER A 109 -26.78 -17.12 -5.79
C SER A 109 -26.83 -17.90 -7.10
N ARG A 110 -25.71 -18.52 -7.49
CA ARG A 110 -25.74 -19.65 -8.42
C ARG A 110 -26.46 -20.77 -7.69
N THR A 111 -27.78 -20.85 -7.86
CA THR A 111 -28.49 -22.09 -7.64
C THR A 111 -27.95 -23.10 -8.62
N ASN A 112 -27.50 -24.22 -8.06
CA ASN A 112 -26.91 -25.33 -8.76
C ASN A 112 -28.04 -26.15 -9.41
N GLU A 113 -28.55 -25.68 -10.53
CA GLU A 113 -29.48 -26.42 -11.40
C GLU A 113 -29.09 -26.16 -12.85
N GLU A 114 -28.20 -27.00 -13.36
CA GLU A 114 -28.10 -27.39 -14.78
C GLU A 114 -27.05 -28.51 -14.85
N ILE A 115 -27.52 -29.73 -14.52
CA ILE A 115 -27.02 -30.99 -15.09
C ILE A 115 -28.00 -31.34 -16.21
#